data_AF-A0A9R0JVT3-F1
#
_entry.id   AF-A0A9R0JVT3-F1
#
_cell.length_a   1.000
_cell.length_b   1.000
_cell.length_c   1.000
_cell.angle_alpha   90.00
_cell.angle_beta   90.00
_cell.angle_gamma   90.00
#
_symmetry.space_group_name_H-M   'P 1'
#
loop_
_entity.id
_entity.type
_entity.pdbx_description
1 polymer ?
#
loop_
_entity_poly.entity_id
_entity_poly.type
_entity_poly.pdbx_seq_one_letter_code
_entity_poly.pdbx_strand_id
1 'polypeptide(L)' 'MNPNTDKLIRRTTMIGTAVAAYFLLTADYGPQPNVLDPIKKRIQSAERSAKEFIFGTRKRPKESDAGKTDSSSNK' A
#
# COMPACT_ATOMS: atom_id res chain seq x y z
N MET A 1 16.21 14.26 -40.13
CA MET A 1 15.75 14.03 -38.74
C MET A 1 16.39 15.08 -37.85
N ASN A 2 15.67 15.60 -36.84
CA ASN A 2 16.19 16.67 -36.00
C ASN A 2 17.20 16.09 -34.99
N PRO A 3 18.49 16.45 -35.07
CA PRO A 3 19.54 15.85 -34.25
C PRO A 3 19.35 16.10 -32.75
N ASN A 4 18.61 17.14 -32.36
CA ASN A 4 18.26 17.40 -30.97
C ASN A 4 17.20 16.42 -30.45
N THR A 5 16.23 16.07 -31.31
CA THR A 5 15.19 15.09 -31.00
C THR A 5 15.79 13.70 -30.82
N ASP A 6 16.72 13.29 -31.68
CA ASP A 6 17.38 11.98 -31.58
C ASP A 6 18.20 11.84 -30.28
N LYS A 7 18.90 12.90 -29.85
CA LYS A 7 19.62 12.93 -28.58
C LYS A 7 18.70 12.83 -27.37
N LEU A 8 17.55 13.52 -27.42
CA LEU A 8 16.55 13.48 -26.36
C LEU A 8 15.96 12.07 -26.23
N ILE A 9 15.51 11.48 -27.35
CA ILE A 9 14.95 10.13 -27.39
C ILE A 9 15.95 9.14 -26.81
N ARG A 10 17.22 9.19 -27.25
CA ARG A 10 18.25 8.26 -26.77
C ARG A 10 18.48 8.36 -25.26
N ARG A 11 18.52 9.57 -24.69
CA ARG A 11 18.64 9.75 -23.23
C ARG A 11 17.41 9.23 -22.49
N THR A 12 16.22 9.59 -22.96
CA THR A 12 14.96 9.19 -22.34
C THR A 12 14.80 7.68 -22.38
N THR A 13 15.13 7.02 -23.49
CA THR A 13 15.10 5.56 -23.60
C THR A 13 16.09 4.93 -22.62
N MET A 14 17.32 5.43 -22.53
CA MET A 14 18.32 4.89 -21.60
C MET A 14 17.87 4.99 -20.13
N ILE A 15 17.34 6.15 -19.73
CA ILE A 15 16.80 6.37 -18.38
C ILE A 15 15.56 5.50 -18.15
N GLY A 16 14.64 5.47 -19.12
CA GLY A 16 13.43 4.67 -19.05
C GLY A 16 13.73 3.18 -18.90
N THR A 17 14.72 2.66 -19.63
CA THR A 17 15.18 1.28 -19.50
C THR A 17 15.78 1.01 -18.11
N ALA A 18 16.59 1.91 -17.58
CA ALA A 18 17.16 1.75 -16.24
C ALA A 18 16.07 1.76 -15.15
N VAL A 19 15.09 2.65 -15.25
CA VAL A 19 13.96 2.73 -14.33
C VAL A 19 13.08 1.49 -14.44
N ALA A 20 12.75 1.04 -15.65
CA ALA A 20 11.97 -0.18 -15.87
C ALA A 20 12.71 -1.41 -15.33
N ALA A 21 14.02 -1.53 -15.56
CA ALA A 21 14.85 -2.60 -15.01
C ALA A 21 14.90 -2.58 -13.49
N TYR A 22 15.03 -1.41 -12.86
CA TYR A 22 14.94 -1.26 -11.41
C TYR A 22 13.59 -1.74 -10.89
N PHE A 23 12.48 -1.29 -11.51
CA PHE A 23 11.14 -1.70 -11.11
C PHE A 23 10.92 -3.21 -11.26
N LEU A 24 11.32 -3.81 -12.39
CA LEU A 24 11.23 -5.26 -12.61
C LEU A 24 12.06 -6.04 -11.60
N LEU A 25 13.30 -5.59 -11.33
CA LEU A 25 14.16 -6.22 -10.32
C LEU A 25 13.53 -6.14 -8.93
N THR A 26 12.89 -5.01 -8.60
CA THR A 26 12.17 -4.81 -7.34
C THR A 26 10.73 -5.33 -7.36
N ALA A 27 10.23 -5.88 -8.48
CA ALA A 27 8.82 -6.21 -8.63
C ALA A 27 8.41 -7.41 -7.75
N ASP A 28 9.31 -8.38 -7.59
CA ASP A 28 9.14 -9.51 -6.69
C ASP A 28 9.45 -9.17 -5.22
N TYR A 29 10.07 -8.01 -4.98
CA TYR A 29 10.22 -7.45 -3.65
C TYR A 29 8.91 -6.75 -3.28
N GLY A 30 7.92 -7.55 -2.86
CA GLY A 30 6.69 -7.03 -2.27
C GLY A 30 6.99 -6.00 -1.18
N PRO A 31 6.06 -5.06 -0.88
CA PRO A 31 6.29 -3.98 0.07
C PRO A 31 6.85 -4.53 1.37
N GLN A 32 8.15 -4.33 1.58
CA GLN A 32 8.79 -4.74 2.82
C GLN A 32 8.08 -3.99 3.96
N PRO A 33 7.76 -4.67 5.07
CA PRO A 33 7.18 -3.99 6.22
C PRO A 33 8.14 -2.88 6.61
N ASN A 34 7.72 -1.66 6.33
CA ASN A 34 8.58 -0.51 6.42
C ASN A 34 8.87 -0.31 7.90
N VAL A 35 10.10 0.06 8.28
CA VAL A 35 10.43 0.39 9.67
C VAL A 35 9.51 1.48 10.25
N LEU A 36 8.88 2.25 9.35
CA LEU A 36 7.93 3.31 9.65
C LEU A 36 6.47 2.83 9.74
N ASP A 37 6.16 1.57 9.46
CA ASP A 37 4.79 1.02 9.56
C ASP A 37 4.21 1.12 10.98
N PRO A 38 4.96 0.85 12.06
CA PRO A 38 4.49 1.09 13.42
C PRO A 38 4.13 2.56 13.67
N ILE A 39 4.93 3.49 13.11
CA ILE A 39 4.72 4.94 13.25
C ILE A 39 3.47 5.36 12.46
N LYS A 40 3.32 4.88 11.23
CA LYS A 40 2.15 5.14 10.38
C LYS A 40 0.87 4.63 11.04
N LYS A 41 0.89 3.42 11.61
CA LYS A 41 -0.24 2.84 12.35
C LYS A 41 -0.59 3.68 13.59
N ARG A 42 0.41 4.15 14.34
CA ARG A 42 0.23 5.03 15.50
C ARG A 42 -0.42 6.36 15.10
N ILE A 43 0.04 6.98 14.02
CA ILE A 43 -0.50 8.25 13.50
C ILE A 43 -1.96 8.04 13.04
N GLN A 44 -2.24 6.99 12.27
CA GLN A 44 -3.62 6.69 11.84
C GLN A 44 -4.55 6.39 13.02
N SER A 45 -4.05 5.71 14.06
CA SER A 45 -4.81 5.46 15.28
C SER A 45 -5.11 6.74 16.06
N ALA A 46 -4.13 7.65 16.16
CA ALA A 46 -4.30 8.95 16.80
C ALA A 46 -5.30 9.83 16.01
N GLU A 47 -5.20 9.82 14.68
CA GLU A 47 -6.14 10.53 13.80
C GLU A 47 -7.56 9.99 13.95
N ARG A 48 -7.74 8.66 13.98
CA ARG A 48 -9.05 8.04 14.21
C ARG A 48 -9.60 8.38 15.59
N SER A 49 -8.77 8.31 16.64
CA SER A 49 -9.17 8.66 17.99
C SER A 49 -9.57 10.13 18.12
N ALA A 50 -8.83 11.05 17.51
CA ALA A 50 -9.19 12.47 17.47
C ALA A 50 -10.48 12.72 16.65
N LYS A 51 -10.66 12.01 15.53
CA LYS A 51 -11.90 12.06 14.76
C LYS A 51 -13.10 11.54 15.55
N GLU A 52 -12.95 10.43 16.28
CA GLU A 52 -13.98 9.89 17.17
C GLU A 52 -14.29 10.83 18.34
N PHE A 53 -13.28 11.51 18.86
CA PHE A 53 -13.42 12.50 19.94
C PHE A 53 -14.16 13.76 19.48
N ILE A 54 -13.87 14.29 18.29
CA ILE A 54 -14.48 15.53 17.77
C ILE A 54 -15.84 15.28 17.11
N PHE A 55 -15.99 14.21 16.32
CA PHE A 55 -17.22 13.96 15.58
C PHE A 55 -18.22 13.07 16.35
N GLY A 56 -17.84 12.58 17.53
CA GLY A 56 -18.60 11.58 18.27
C GLY A 56 -18.60 10.23 17.55
N THR A 57 -18.68 9.14 18.31
CA THR A 57 -18.75 7.78 17.75
C THR A 57 -20.05 7.60 16.96
N ARG A 58 -20.05 7.89 15.66
CA ARG A 58 -21.09 7.40 14.75
C ARG A 58 -20.93 5.89 14.68
N LYS A 59 -21.71 5.15 15.48
CA LYS A 59 -21.81 3.68 15.40
C LYS A 59 -22.14 3.31 13.95
N ARG A 60 -21.17 2.83 13.17
CA ARG A 60 -21.47 2.01 12.00
C ARG A 60 -21.67 0.56 12.48
N PRO A 61 -22.65 -0.17 11.93
CA PRO A 61 -22.97 -1.53 12.36
C PRO A 61 -21.75 -2.42 12.23
N LYS A 62 -21.51 -3.25 13.25
CA LYS A 62 -20.56 -4.37 13.20
C LYS A 62 -20.97 -5.28 12.05
N GLU A 63 -20.17 -5.28 10.98
CA GLU A 63 -20.21 -6.35 9.99
C GLU A 63 -19.69 -7.61 10.69
N SER A 64 -20.56 -8.62 10.68
CA SER A 64 -20.50 -9.85 11.43
C SER A 64 -19.26 -10.67 11.15
N ASP A 65 -18.62 -11.08 12.24
CA ASP A 65 -17.80 -12.27 12.33
C ASP A 65 -18.67 -13.50 11.98
N ALA A 66 -18.38 -14.14 10.85
CA ALA A 66 -18.92 -15.45 10.49
C ALA A 66 -17.89 -16.19 9.63
N GLY A 67 -16.78 -16.57 10.26
CA GLY A 67 -15.71 -17.32 9.61
C GLY A 67 -14.98 -18.25 10.57
N LYS A 68 -15.71 -19.04 11.37
CA LYS A 68 -15.15 -20.20 12.07
C LYS A 68 -16.16 -21.34 12.12
N THR A 69 -16.11 -22.18 11.10
CA THR A 69 -16.59 -23.56 11.14
C THR A 69 -15.66 -24.37 12.02
N ASP A 70 -16.12 -24.74 13.20
CA ASP A 70 -15.63 -25.90 13.96
C ASP A 70 -16.77 -26.40 14.85
N SER A 71 -17.61 -27.27 14.31
CA SER A 71 -18.59 -28.02 15.09
C SER A 71 -18.33 -29.51 14.96
N SER A 72 -17.52 -30.01 15.90
CA SER A 72 -17.55 -31.38 16.37
C SER A 72 -18.76 -31.56 17.29
N SER A 73 -19.65 -32.51 17.00
CA SER A 73 -20.16 -33.50 17.97
C SER A 73 -21.31 -34.37 17.41
N ASN A 74 -21.03 -35.67 17.35
CA ASN A 74 -21.77 -36.78 17.95
C ASN A 74 -23.26 -37.03 17.57
N LYS A 75 -23.51 -38.09 16.78
CA LYS A 75 -24.30 -39.27 17.19
C LYS A 75 -24.09 -40.43 16.22
#